data_AF-A0A545BEZ8-F1
#
_entry.id   AF-A0A545BEZ8-F1
#
_cell.length_a   1.000
_cell.length_b   1.000
_cell.length_c   1.000
_cell.angle_alpha   90.00
_cell.angle_beta   90.00
_cell.angle_gamma   90.00
#
_symmetry.space_group_name_H-M   'P 1'
#
loop_
_entity.id
_entity.type
_entity.pdbx_description
1 polymer ?
#
loop_
_entity_poly.entity_id
_entity_poly.type
_entity_poly.pdbx_seq_one_letter_code
_entity_poly.pdbx_strand_id
1 'polypeptide(L)' 'MSDYTVCPRCEQGRVETYRVRKTGDLFQLCDECDAVWSPGIEPNLTQFGTFDTFMLVRGLSDVWDEIDEVVET' A
#
# COMPACT_ATOMS: atom_id res chain seq x y z
N MET A 1 -6.62 -21.32 -5.60
CA MET A 1 -5.75 -20.70 -4.57
C MET A 1 -5.84 -19.22 -4.82
N SER A 2 -6.15 -18.41 -3.81
CA SER A 2 -6.12 -16.96 -3.97
C SER A 2 -4.66 -16.56 -4.10
N ASP A 3 -4.27 -16.04 -5.26
CA ASP A 3 -2.95 -15.45 -5.47
C ASP A 3 -2.95 -14.08 -4.78
N TYR A 4 -2.42 -14.00 -3.57
CA TYR A 4 -2.19 -12.72 -2.88
C TYR A 4 -0.75 -12.67 -2.36
N THR A 5 -0.18 -11.47 -2.30
CA THR A 5 1.16 -11.26 -1.77
C THR A 5 1.11 -11.14 -0.25
N VAL A 6 1.75 -12.07 0.47
CA VAL A 6 1.91 -11.96 1.93
C VAL A 6 2.90 -10.85 2.24
N CYS A 7 2.55 -9.99 3.20
CA CYS A 7 3.44 -8.92 3.65
C CYS A 7 4.72 -9.49 4.28
N PRO A 8 5.91 -9.21 3.73
CA PRO A 8 7.15 -9.74 4.27
C PRO A 8 7.55 -9.11 5.61
N ARG A 9 6.95 -7.96 5.97
CA ARG A 9 7.26 -7.22 7.20
C ARG A 9 6.57 -7.79 8.43
N CYS A 10 5.27 -8.06 8.32
CA CYS A 10 4.48 -8.53 9.46
C CYS A 10 4.09 -10.01 9.36
N GLU A 11 4.28 -10.62 8.19
CA GLU A 11 3.98 -12.03 7.89
C GLU A 11 2.52 -12.43 8.15
N GLN A 12 1.62 -11.44 8.29
CA GLN A 12 0.22 -11.62 8.68
C GLN A 12 -0.74 -10.97 7.68
N GLY A 13 -0.42 -9.76 7.22
CA GLY A 13 -1.25 -9.01 6.27
C GLY A 13 -1.00 -9.35 4.81
N ARG A 14 -1.86 -8.80 3.96
CA ARG A 14 -1.81 -8.89 2.50
C ARG A 14 -1.34 -7.56 1.94
N VAL A 15 -0.51 -7.64 0.90
CA VAL A 15 -0.07 -6.47 0.15
C VAL A 15 -0.91 -6.38 -1.11
N GLU A 16 -1.76 -5.35 -1.15
CA GLU A 16 -2.59 -5.03 -2.31
C GLU A 16 -2.16 -3.70 -2.93
N THR A 17 -2.52 -3.49 -4.20
CA THR A 17 -2.23 -2.22 -4.89
C THR A 17 -3.38 -1.25 -4.69
N TYR A 18 -3.06 -0.03 -4.28
CA TYR A 18 -4.01 1.05 -4.08
C TYR A 18 -3.68 2.25 -4.95
N ARG A 19 -4.71 3.07 -5.16
CA ARG A 19 -4.63 4.36 -5.83
C ARG A 19 -5.07 5.45 -4.87
N VAL A 20 -4.29 6.51 -4.75
CA VAL A 20 -4.74 7.73 -4.06
C VAL A 20 -5.82 8.42 -4.91
N ARG A 21 -7.02 8.62 -4.36
CA ARG A 21 -8.17 9.22 -5.08
C ARG A 21 -7.85 10.58 -5.65
N LYS A 22 -7.20 11.43 -4.86
CA LYS A 22 -6.95 12.83 -5.21
C LYS A 22 -5.84 13.02 -6.25
N THR A 23 -4.78 12.22 -6.20
CA THR A 23 -3.60 12.39 -7.08
C THR A 23 -3.53 11.36 -8.20
N GLY A 24 -4.17 10.21 -8.04
CA GLY A 24 -4.05 9.06 -8.93
C GLY A 24 -2.78 8.24 -8.71
N ASP A 25 -1.97 8.56 -7.71
CA ASP A 25 -0.72 7.85 -7.43
C ASP A 25 -0.99 6.40 -7.05
N LEU A 26 -0.28 5.48 -7.69
CA LEU A 26 -0.30 4.06 -7.35
C LEU A 26 0.76 3.76 -6.29
N PHE A 27 0.43 2.85 -5.38
CA PHE A 27 1.33 2.31 -4.38
C PHE A 27 0.81 0.96 -3.90
N GLN A 28 1.67 0.19 -3.24
CA GLN A 28 1.28 -1.06 -2.59
C GLN A 28 1.21 -0.83 -1.08
N LEU A 29 0.22 -1.43 -0.42
CA LEU A 29 -0.05 -1.24 1.01
C LEU A 29 -0.35 -2.58 1.68
N CYS A 30 0.23 -2.79 2.86
CA CYS A 30 -0.16 -3.86 3.77
C CYS A 30 -1.39 -3.46 4.59
N ASP A 31 -2.44 -4.27 4.56
CA ASP A 31 -3.70 -4.07 5.30
C ASP A 31 -3.58 -4.21 6.84
N GLU A 32 -2.53 -4.85 7.34
CA GLU A 32 -2.35 -5.10 8.79
C GLU A 32 -1.33 -4.17 9.46
N CYS A 33 -0.34 -3.66 8.72
CA CYS A 33 0.82 -2.99 9.34
C CYS A 33 1.21 -1.67 8.67
N ASP A 34 0.37 -1.17 7.77
CA ASP A 34 0.49 0.12 7.08
C ASP A 34 1.82 0.32 6.33
N ALA A 35 2.54 -0.76 6.04
CA ALA A 35 3.78 -0.68 5.27
C ALA A 35 3.44 -0.44 3.79
N VAL A 36 4.18 0.46 3.16
CA VAL A 36 3.97 0.85 1.75
C VAL A 36 5.21 0.64 0.89
N TRP A 37 4.97 0.24 -0.36
CA TRP A 37 5.98 0.05 -1.38
C TRP A 37 5.62 0.81 -2.67
N SER A 38 6.64 1.13 -3.46
CA SER A 38 6.46 1.67 -4.81
C SER A 38 5.72 0.65 -5.68
N PRO A 39 4.83 1.10 -6.58
CA PRO A 39 4.04 0.19 -7.41
C PRO A 39 4.94 -0.65 -8.32
N GLY A 40 4.63 -1.94 -8.45
CA GLY A 40 5.35 -2.88 -9.32
C GLY A 40 6.70 -3.35 -8.78
N ILE A 41 7.07 -2.97 -7.56
CA ILE A 41 8.26 -3.50 -6.88
C ILE A 41 7.82 -4.67 -6.00
N GLU A 42 8.63 -5.73 -5.95
CA GLU A 42 8.38 -6.82 -5.01
C GLU A 42 8.51 -6.31 -3.57
N PRO A 43 7.45 -6.45 -2.73
CA PRO A 43 7.50 -6.04 -1.34
C PRO A 43 8.68 -6.72 -0.62
N ASN A 44 9.42 -5.93 0.15
CA ASN A 44 10.63 -6.40 0.83
C ASN A 44 10.87 -5.66 2.16
N LEU A 45 11.82 -6.18 2.94
CA LEU A 45 12.16 -5.69 4.28
C LEU A 45 13.12 -4.49 4.31
N THR A 46 13.71 -4.11 3.16
CA THR A 46 14.78 -3.10 3.13
C THR A 46 14.34 -1.76 2.54
N GLN A 47 13.31 -1.77 1.71
CA GLN A 47 12.81 -0.59 0.99
C GLN A 47 11.30 -0.49 1.14
N PHE A 48 10.85 0.05 2.28
CA PHE A 48 9.44 0.32 2.56
C PHE A 48 9.28 1.66 3.29
N GLY A 49 8.11 2.27 3.13
CA GLY A 49 7.65 3.39 3.96
C GLY A 49 6.45 3.00 4.81
N THR A 50 5.81 3.98 5.42
CA THR A 50 4.52 3.82 6.12
C THR A 50 3.44 4.66 5.46
N PHE A 51 2.18 4.22 5.55
CA PHE A 51 1.04 4.87 4.93
C PHE A 51 0.86 6.31 5.41
N ASP A 52 1.02 6.55 6.72
CA ASP A 52 0.96 7.89 7.33
C ASP A 52 1.95 8.86 6.64
N THR A 53 3.19 8.43 6.49
CA THR A 53 4.25 9.26 5.92
C THR A 53 4.03 9.45 4.43
N PHE A 54 3.58 8.41 3.73
CA PHE A 54 3.25 8.47 2.30
C PHE A 54 2.11 9.45 1.99
N MET A 55 1.09 9.53 2.85
CA MET A 55 -0.02 10.47 2.71
C MET A 55 0.39 11.88 3.16
N LEU A 56 1.14 12.00 4.25
CA LEU A 56 1.59 13.28 4.81
C LEU A 56 2.46 14.06 3.82
N VAL A 57 3.41 13.41 3.13
CA VAL A 57 4.25 14.10 2.12
C VAL A 57 3.46 14.60 0.91
N ARG A 58 2.23 14.11 0.71
CA ARG A 58 1.27 14.56 -0.30
C ARG A 58 0.30 15.62 0.22
N GLY A 59 0.40 15.98 1.50
CA GLY A 59 -0.54 16.88 2.17
C GLY A 59 -1.94 16.28 2.29
N LEU A 60 -2.05 14.96 2.46
CA LEU A 60 -3.30 14.23 2.60
C LEU A 60 -3.43 13.59 3.99
N SER A 61 -4.67 13.31 4.39
CA SER A 61 -4.96 12.50 5.57
C SER A 61 -4.76 11.02 5.28
N ASP A 62 -4.21 10.31 6.24
CA ASP A 62 -3.95 8.86 6.25
C ASP A 62 -5.21 8.03 6.57
N VAL A 63 -6.31 8.30 5.85
CA VAL A 63 -7.57 7.57 6.01
C VAL A 63 -7.86 6.72 4.77
N TRP A 64 -8.49 5.56 4.98
CA TRP A 64 -8.86 4.62 3.92
C TRP A 64 -9.82 5.25 2.89
N ASP A 65 -10.62 6.23 3.27
CA ASP A 65 -11.48 7.00 2.35
C ASP A 65 -10.71 7.84 1.32
N GLU A 66 -9.39 8.02 1.44
CA GLU A 66 -8.58 8.75 0.47
C GLU A 66 -8.01 7.82 -0.63
N ILE A 67 -8.20 6.51 -0.52
CA ILE A 67 -7.61 5.52 -1.41
C ILE A 67 -8.64 4.52 -1.95
N ASP A 68 -8.38 3.98 -3.13
CA ASP A 68 -9.16 2.91 -3.74
C ASP A 68 -8.26 1.72 -4.02
N GLU A 69 -8.73 0.51 -3.71
CA GLU A 69 -8.06 -0.72 -4.10
C GLU A 69 -8.14 -0.88 -5.63
N VAL A 70 -7.01 -1.23 -6.25
CA VAL A 70 -6.90 -1.47 -7.69
C VAL A 70 -7.15 -2.95 -7.94
N VAL A 71 -8.39 -3.28 -8.30
CA VAL A 71 -8.78 -4.65 -8.65
C VAL A 71 -8.51 -4.87 -10.15
N GLU A 72 -7.50 -5.66 -10.50
CA GLU A 72 -7.31 -6.08 -11.89
C GLU A 72 -8.46 -7.01 -12.29
N THR A 73 -9.26 -6.60 -13.30
CA THR A 73 -10.43 -7.34 -13.82
C THR A 73 -10.05 -8.20 -15.02
#